data_AF-A0A263BYM0-F1
#
_entry.id   AF-A0A263BYM0-F1
#
_cell.length_a   1.000
_cell.length_b   1.000
_cell.length_c   1.000
_cell.angle_alpha   90.00
_cell.angle_beta   90.00
_cell.angle_gamma   90.00
#
_symmetry.space_group_name_H-M   'P 1'
#
loop_
_entity.id
_entity.type
_entity.pdbx_description
1 polymer ?
#
loop_
_entity_poly.entity_id
_entity_poly.type
_entity_poly.pdbx_seq_one_letter_code
_entity_poly.pdbx_strand_id
1 'polypeptide(L)' 'MPLMSLVDLIEMKRNRMFEIAEQYGLTDDKTVKCSQELDQLLNMYRKVVNGTYRDQYSSVTA' A
#
# COMPACT_ATOMS: atom_id res chain seq x y z
N MET A 1 8.99 21.81 5.02
CA MET A 1 8.26 20.61 5.49
C MET A 1 8.20 19.64 4.32
N PRO A 2 8.90 18.51 4.33
CA PRO A 2 8.83 17.61 3.19
C PRO A 2 7.45 16.96 3.17
N LEU A 3 6.76 17.06 2.03
CA LEU A 3 5.50 16.38 1.79
C LEU A 3 5.81 14.88 1.69
N MET A 4 5.28 14.06 2.59
CA MET A 4 5.42 12.61 2.45
C MET A 4 4.64 12.13 1.24
N SER A 5 5.30 11.38 0.36
CA SER A 5 4.63 10.75 -0.77
C SER A 5 3.88 9.49 -0.32
N LEU A 6 2.95 9.03 -1.16
CA LEU A 6 2.24 7.77 -0.93
C LEU A 6 3.21 6.57 -0.86
N VAL A 7 4.32 6.63 -1.57
CA VAL A 7 5.38 5.60 -1.54
C VAL A 7 6.08 5.60 -0.18
N ASP A 8 6.39 6.77 0.37
CA ASP A 8 6.99 6.89 1.70
C ASP A 8 6.08 6.32 2.78
N LEU A 9 4.77 6.58 2.69
CA LEU A 9 3.78 6.03 3.61
C LEU A 9 3.68 4.50 3.52
N ILE A 10 3.78 3.93 2.32
CA ILE A 10 3.81 2.47 2.12
C ILE A 10 5.05 1.86 2.77
N GLU A 11 6.23 2.45 2.55
CA GLU A 11 7.48 1.93 3.12
C GLU A 11 7.52 2.04 4.65
N MET A 12 7.05 3.16 5.21
CA MET A 12 6.89 3.28 6.66
C MET A 12 5.96 2.21 7.23
N LYS A 13 4.82 1.98 6.58
CA LYS A 13 3.83 1.01 7.06
C LYS A 13 4.34 -0.43 6.93
N ARG A 14 5.07 -0.73 5.86
CA ARG A 14 5.77 -2.00 5.66
C ARG A 14 6.76 -2.28 6.79
N ASN A 15 7.62 -1.31 7.10
CA ASN A 15 8.60 -1.45 8.19
C ASN A 15 7.91 -1.70 9.53
N ARG A 16 6.82 -0.95 9.80
CA ARG A 16 6.03 -1.16 11.02
C ARG A 16 5.40 -2.54 11.10
N MET A 17 4.93 -3.09 9.98
CA MET A 17 4.38 -4.45 9.94
C MET A 17 5.46 -5.49 10.30
N PHE A 18 6.68 -5.33 9.79
CA PHE A 18 7.80 -6.21 10.13
C PHE A 18 8.18 -6.14 11.60
N GLU A 19 8.26 -4.94 12.19
CA GLU A 19 8.52 -4.77 13.63
C GLU A 19 7.47 -5.48 14.49
N ILE A 20 6.19 -5.34 14.15
CA ILE A 20 5.10 -5.97 14.89
C ILE A 20 5.13 -7.50 14.67
N ALA A 21 5.40 -7.97 13.46
CA ALA A 21 5.53 -9.39 13.15
C ALA A 21 6.69 -10.05 13.89
N GLU A 22 7.83 -9.35 14.02
CA GLU A 22 8.97 -9.82 14.79
C GLU A 22 8.65 -9.90 16.28
N GLN A 23 7.90 -8.93 16.80
CA GLN A 23 7.55 -8.88 18.22
C GLN A 23 6.41 -9.83 18.62
N TYR A 24 5.38 -9.98 17.80
CA TYR A 24 4.13 -10.68 18.17
C TYR A 24 3.82 -11.89 17.27
N GLY A 25 4.52 -12.05 16.16
CA GLY A 25 4.25 -13.08 15.16
C GLY A 25 3.31 -12.61 14.05
N LEU A 26 3.30 -13.36 12.94
CA LEU A 26 2.55 -13.01 11.73
C LEU A 26 1.03 -13.15 11.88
N THR A 27 0.57 -14.00 12.78
CA THR A 27 -0.86 -14.27 13.02
C THR A 27 -1.44 -13.46 14.17
N ASP A 28 -0.64 -12.60 14.82
CA ASP A 28 -1.16 -11.69 15.84
C ASP A 28 -2.09 -10.66 15.22
N ASP A 29 -3.19 -10.35 15.90
CA ASP A 29 -4.20 -9.40 15.44
C ASP A 29 -3.60 -8.03 15.08
N LYS A 30 -2.53 -7.61 15.76
CA LYS A 30 -1.84 -6.35 15.45
C LYS A 30 -1.10 -6.43 14.13
N THR A 31 -0.45 -7.56 13.85
CA THR A 31 0.26 -7.79 12.58
C THR A 31 -0.74 -7.89 11.43
N VAL A 32 -1.85 -8.61 11.63
CA VAL A 32 -2.93 -8.75 10.65
C VAL A 32 -3.61 -7.39 10.38
N LYS A 33 -3.87 -6.59 11.41
CA LYS A 33 -4.40 -5.24 11.22
C LYS A 33 -3.42 -4.35 10.46
N CYS A 34 -2.13 -4.43 10.78
CA CYS A 34 -1.10 -3.65 10.11
C CYS A 34 -0.98 -4.03 8.62
N SER A 35 -1.09 -5.32 8.28
CA SER A 35 -1.09 -5.78 6.89
C SER A 35 -2.31 -5.30 6.11
N GLN A 36 -3.50 -5.29 6.72
CA GLN A 36 -4.71 -4.74 6.10
C GLN A 36 -4.58 -3.24 5.79
N GLU A 37 -4.00 -2.48 6.71
CA GLU A 37 -3.75 -1.04 6.50
C GLU A 37 -2.69 -0.80 5.40
N LEU A 38 -1.65 -1.63 5.33
CA LEU A 38 -0.67 -1.61 4.25
C LEU A 38 -1.32 -1.94 2.90
N ASP A 39 -2.20 -2.94 2.84
CA ASP A 39 -2.94 -3.31 1.63
C ASP A 39 -3.83 -2.18 1.13
N GLN A 40 -4.45 -1.40 2.02
CA GLN A 40 -5.23 -0.22 1.63
C GLN A 40 -4.35 0.84 0.96
N LEU A 41 -3.15 1.11 1.50
CA LEU A 41 -2.19 2.04 0.91
C LEU A 41 -1.70 1.54 -0.46
N LEU A 42 -1.41 0.24 -0.58
CA LEU A 42 -1.04 -0.37 -1.86
C LEU A 42 -2.17 -0.29 -2.89
N ASN A 43 -3.41 -0.48 -2.46
CA ASN A 43 -4.58 -0.33 -3.34
C ASN A 43 -4.79 1.12 -3.78
N MET A 44 -4.54 2.10 -2.92
CA MET A 44 -4.55 3.52 -3.31
C MET A 44 -3.45 3.81 -4.34
N TYR A 45 -2.23 3.31 -4.10
CA TYR A 45 -1.11 3.47 -5.03
C TYR A 45 -1.41 2.83 -6.38
N ARG A 46 -1.94 1.60 -6.38
CA ARG A 46 -2.40 0.92 -7.58
C ARG A 46 -3.49 1.70 -8.31
N LYS A 47 -4.43 2.36 -7.61
CA LYS A 47 -5.44 3.21 -8.26
C LYS A 47 -4.82 4.45 -8.90
N VAL A 48 -3.85 5.09 -8.25
CA VAL A 48 -3.13 6.24 -8.81
C VAL A 48 -2.35 5.82 -10.06
N VAL A 49 -1.60 4.71 -9.98
CA VAL A 49 -0.82 4.18 -11.11
C VAL A 49 -1.72 3.61 -12.21
N ASN A 50 -2.71 2.79 -11.89
CA ASN A 50 -3.60 2.17 -12.89
C ASN A 50 -4.61 3.18 -13.46
N GLY A 51 -4.95 4.24 -12.73
CA GLY A 51 -5.69 5.39 -13.26
C GLY A 51 -4.95 6.01 -14.43
N THR A 52 -3.61 6.18 -14.31
CA THR A 52 -2.78 6.68 -15.41
C THR A 52 -2.67 5.71 -16.61
N TYR A 53 -2.95 4.41 -16.43
CA TYR A 53 -3.02 3.43 -17.54
C TYR A 53 -4.42 3.32 -18.18
N ARG A 54 -5.51 3.67 -17.49
CA ARG A 54 -6.88 3.62 -18.04
C ARG A 54 -7.18 4.75 -19.04
N ASP A 55 -6.55 5.92 -18.88
CA ASP A 55 -6.70 7.03 -19.83
C ASP A 55 -6.00 6.75 -21.18
N GLN A 56 -5.04 5.81 -21.23
CA GLN A 56 -4.29 5.48 -22.45
C GLN A 56 -4.82 4.24 -23.22
N TYR A 57 -5.74 3.45 -22.65
CA TYR A 57 -6.28 2.23 -23.29
C TYR A 57 -7.77 2.29 -23.67
N SER A 58 -8.43 3.44 -23.51
CA SER A 58 -9.84 3.61 -23.92
C SER A 58 -10.06 3.76 -25.45
N SER A 59 -9.04 3.49 -26.28
CA SER A 59 -9.17 3.44 -27.77
C SER A 59 -8.90 2.05 -28.39
N VAL A 60 -8.78 0.95 -27.63
CA VAL A 60 -8.48 -0.38 -28.23
C VAL A 60 -9.50 -1.46 -27.88
N THR A 61 -10.77 -1.11 -27.77
CA THR A 61 -11.83 -2.11 -27.85
C THR A 61 -12.96 -1.55 -28.70
N ALA A 62 -12.75 -1.63 -30.01
CA ALA A 62 -13.79 -1.65 -31.03
C ALA A 62 -14.08 -3.11 -31.39
#